data_AF-A0A3N4KQT6-F1
#
_entry.id   AF-A0A3N4KQT6-F1
#
_cell.length_a   1.000
_cell.length_b   1.000
_cell.length_c   1.000
_cell.angle_alpha   90.00
_cell.angle_beta   90.00
_cell.angle_gamma   90.00
#
_symmetry.space_group_name_H-M   'P 1'
#
loop_
_entity.id
_entity.type
_entity.pdbx_description
1 polymer ?
#
loop_
_entity_poly.entity_id
_entity_poly.type
_entity_poly.pdbx_seq_one_letter_code
_entity_poly.pdbx_strand_id
1 'polypeptide(L)' 'DEYNMDEKGFIMGSASRCKVICRRGRRTPRLTHNGKRTWVTVIEAVSAAGIPLPPMIINEGAGHYQGWY' A
#
# COMPACT_ATOMS: atom_id res chain seq x y z
N ASP A 1 15.31 -4.28 24.97
CA ASP A 1 14.44 -4.93 23.98
C ASP A 1 14.96 -4.70 22.58
N GLU A 2 14.94 -5.74 21.75
CA GLU A 2 15.33 -5.69 20.34
C GLU A 2 14.09 -5.92 19.47
N TYR A 3 13.99 -5.16 18.38
CA TYR A 3 12.89 -5.22 17.42
C TYR A 3 13.45 -5.37 16.01
N ASN A 4 12.89 -6.31 15.25
CA ASN A 4 13.13 -6.39 13.82
C ASN A 4 12.20 -5.41 13.11
N MET A 5 12.73 -4.60 12.20
CA MET A 5 11.97 -3.60 11.44
C MET A 5 12.03 -3.90 9.95
N ASP A 6 10.93 -3.66 9.25
CA ASP A 6 10.85 -3.75 7.78
C ASP A 6 9.94 -2.67 7.20
N GLU A 7 10.16 -2.37 5.92
CA GLU A 7 9.36 -1.44 5.14
C GLU A 7 8.45 -2.17 4.15
N LYS A 8 7.16 -1.80 4.12
CA LYS A 8 6.23 -2.28 3.11
C LYS A 8 5.52 -1.14 2.38
N GLY A 9 5.73 -1.09 1.07
CA GLY A 9 4.99 -0.21 0.15
C GLY A 9 3.65 -0.80 -0.30
N PHE A 10 2.61 0.02 -0.30
CA PHE A 10 1.26 -0.27 -0.77
C PHE A 10 0.86 0.70 -1.88
N ILE A 11 0.28 0.17 -2.95
CA ILE A 11 -0.30 0.99 -4.02
C ILE A 11 -1.77 1.18 -3.73
N MET A 12 -2.18 2.42 -3.48
CA MET A 12 -3.60 2.75 -3.32
C MET A 12 -4.32 2.62 -4.66
N GLY A 13 -5.54 2.08 -4.64
CA GLY A 13 -6.34 1.89 -5.86
C GLY A 13 -5.81 0.80 -6.79
N SER A 14 -4.82 0.00 -6.35
CA SER A 14 -4.41 -1.19 -7.08
C SER A 14 -5.46 -2.28 -6.91
N ALA A 15 -5.99 -2.74 -8.04
CA ALA A 15 -6.96 -3.81 -8.08
C ALA A 15 -6.49 -4.90 -9.03
N SER A 16 -6.46 -6.13 -8.53
CA SER A 16 -6.06 -7.29 -9.31
C SER A 16 -7.20 -7.77 -10.22
N ARG A 17 -6.85 -8.48 -11.29
CA ARG A 17 -7.84 -9.13 -12.16
C ARG A 17 -8.57 -10.21 -11.35
N CYS A 18 -9.90 -10.16 -11.35
CA CYS A 18 -10.75 -11.18 -10.75
C CYS A 18 -11.59 -11.91 -11.82
N LYS A 19 -11.96 -13.16 -11.54
CA LYS A 19 -12.95 -13.90 -12.34
C LYS A 19 -14.34 -13.54 -11.82
N VAL A 20 -15.27 -13.25 -12.73
CA VAL A 20 -16.67 -12.94 -12.42
C VAL A 20 -17.60 -13.86 -13.21
N ILE A 21 -18.60 -14.42 -12.55
CA ILE A 21 -19.65 -15.21 -13.21
C ILE A 21 -20.68 -14.21 -13.77
N CYS A 22 -20.86 -14.22 -15.08
CA CYS A 22 -21.77 -13.33 -15.79
C CYS A 22 -22.70 -14.14 -16.71
N ARG A 23 -23.89 -13.59 -16.97
CA ARG A 23 -24.81 -14.13 -17.98
C ARG A 23 -24.16 -14.15 -19.36
N ARG A 24 -24.47 -15.18 -20.16
CA ARG A 24 -23.96 -15.38 -21.53
C ARG A 24 -24.09 -14.08 -22.35
N GLY A 25 -22.99 -13.64 -22.95
CA GLY A 25 -22.93 -12.42 -23.78
C GLY A 25 -22.48 -11.14 -23.07
N ARG A 26 -22.37 -11.12 -21.74
CA ARG A 26 -21.90 -9.92 -21.00
C ARG A 26 -20.40 -10.00 -20.71
N ARG A 27 -19.59 -9.26 -21.48
CA ARG A 27 -18.18 -8.98 -21.17
C ARG A 27 -18.05 -7.50 -20.79
N THR A 28 -18.16 -7.18 -19.51
CA THR A 28 -17.93 -5.81 -19.04
C THR A 28 -16.56 -5.74 -18.35
N PRO A 29 -15.48 -5.38 -19.08
CA PRO A 29 -14.21 -5.09 -18.44
C PRO A 29 -14.37 -3.82 -17.61
N ARG A 30 -14.43 -3.93 -16.29
CA ARG A 30 -14.28 -2.77 -15.40
C ARG A 30 -12.79 -2.47 -15.30
N LEU A 31 -12.38 -1.31 -15.80
CA LEU A 31 -11.11 -0.70 -15.45
C LEU A 31 -11.17 -0.36 -13.97
N THR A 32 -10.31 -1.00 -13.18
CA THR A 32 -10.29 -0.86 -11.73
C THR A 32 -9.27 0.16 -11.23
N HIS A 33 -8.33 0.59 -12.08
CA HIS A 33 -7.30 1.54 -11.70
C HIS A 33 -7.62 2.93 -12.24
N ASN A 34 -8.01 3.83 -11.33
CA ASN A 34 -7.98 5.27 -11.59
C ASN A 34 -6.50 5.68 -11.67
N GLY A 35 -6.09 6.42 -12.69
CA GLY A 35 -4.69 6.59 -13.10
C GLY A 35 -3.72 7.20 -12.07
N LYS A 36 -4.16 7.51 -10.84
CA LYS A 36 -3.30 8.00 -9.77
C LYS A 36 -2.73 6.83 -8.94
N ARG A 37 -1.42 6.60 -9.08
CA ARG A 37 -0.65 5.65 -8.26
C ARG A 37 -0.05 6.37 -7.06
N THR A 38 -0.85 6.57 -6.02
CA THR A 38 -0.30 7.06 -4.74
C THR A 38 0.25 5.86 -3.97
N TRP A 39 1.55 5.90 -3.69
CA TRP A 39 2.19 4.94 -2.81
C TRP A 39 2.00 5.36 -1.35
N VAL A 40 1.68 4.40 -0.49
CA VAL A 40 1.70 4.55 0.96
C VAL A 40 2.70 3.53 1.47
N THR A 41 3.67 3.97 2.26
CA THR A 41 4.67 3.10 2.86
C THR A 41 4.38 2.95 4.34
N VAL A 42 4.44 1.72 4.85
CA VAL A 42 4.35 1.42 6.27
C VAL A 42 5.69 0.87 6.74
N ILE A 43 6.21 1.43 7.83
CA ILE A 43 7.35 0.88 8.55
C ILE A 43 6.78 0.17 9.78
N GLU A 44 7.03 -1.14 9.87
CA GLU A 44 6.57 -1.99 10.96
C GLU A 44 7.75 -2.56 11.74
N ALA A 45 7.56 -2.78 13.04
CA ALA A 45 8.58 -3.33 13.92
C ALA A 45 7.97 -4.31 14.91
N VAL A 46 8.63 -5.45 15.13
CA VAL A 46 8.16 -6.51 16.03
C VAL A 46 9.32 -7.10 16.84
N SER A 47 9.10 -7.35 18.14
CA SER A 47 10.09 -8.00 19.00
C SER A 47 10.09 -9.52 18.83
N ALA A 48 11.12 -10.20 19.35
CA ALA A 48 11.15 -11.66 19.41
C ALA A 48 9.99 -12.27 20.23
N ALA A 49 9.37 -11.48 21.12
CA ALA A 49 8.19 -11.86 21.88
C ALA A 49 6.87 -11.66 21.10
N GLY A 50 6.93 -11.20 19.85
CA GLY A 50 5.76 -10.95 19.01
C GLY A 50 4.99 -9.67 19.34
N ILE A 51 5.59 -8.75 20.11
CA ILE A 51 4.96 -7.47 20.44
C ILE A 51 5.28 -6.47 19.31
N PRO A 52 4.27 -5.93 18.60
CA PRO A 52 4.50 -4.92 17.57
C PRO A 52 4.60 -3.50 18.17
N LEU A 53 5.43 -2.66 17.57
CA LEU A 53 5.37 -1.21 17.80
C LEU A 53 4.27 -0.58 16.94
N PRO A 54 3.73 0.59 17.33
CA PRO A 54 2.81 1.34 16.48
C PRO A 54 3.44 1.60 15.09
N PRO A 55 2.74 1.30 13.99
CA PRO A 55 3.29 1.45 12.64
C PRO A 55 3.46 2.93 12.29
N MET A 56 4.54 3.26 11.59
CA MET A 56 4.73 4.57 10.98
C MET A 56 4.24 4.54 9.54
N ILE A 57 3.33 5.46 9.19
CA ILE A 57 2.74 5.54 7.85
C ILE A 57 3.25 6.79 7.14
N ILE A 58 3.86 6.59 5.98
CA ILE A 58 4.34 7.65 5.09
C ILE A 58 3.40 7.73 3.89
N ASN A 59 2.71 8.85 3.76
CA ASN A 59 1.83 9.15 2.63
C ASN A 59 2.56 9.94 1.54
N GLU A 60 1.90 10.14 0.39
CA GLU A 60 2.39 11.03 -0.67
C GLU A 60 2.77 12.40 -0.07
N GLY A 61 4.01 12.83 -0.31
CA GLY A 61 4.51 14.11 0.19
C GLY A 61 3.75 15.28 -0.43
N ALA A 62 3.30 16.22 0.39
CA ALA A 62 2.65 17.45 -0.08
C ALA A 62 3.64 18.54 -0.54
N GLY A 63 4.93 18.39 -0.20
CA GLY A 63 5.99 19.33 -0.52
C GLY A 63 7.38 18.75 -0.22
N HIS A 64 8.41 19.37 -0.80
CA HIS A 64 9.80 18.98 -0.60
C HIS A 64 10.43 19.80 0.54
N TYR A 65 11.00 19.14 1.54
CA TYR A 65 11.77 19.84 2.58
C TYR A 65 13.13 20.26 2.01
N GLN A 66 13.32 21.57 1.77
CA GLN A 66 14.56 22.13 1.19
C GLN A 66 15.83 21.90 2.03
N GLY A 67 15.74 21.42 3.28
CA GLY A 67 16.89 21.17 4.15
C GLY A 67 17.64 19.85 3.91
N TRP A 68 17.35 19.15 2.81
CA TRP A 68 17.96 17.86 2.45
C TRP A 68 19.11 17.97 1.44
N TYR A 69 19.54 19.19 1.13
CA TYR A 69 20.77 19.52 0.40
C TYR A 69 21.38 20.81 0.94
#